data_AF-A0A9R1GE12-F1
#
_entry.id   AF-A0A9R1GE12-F1
#
_cell.length_a   1.000
_cell.length_b   1.000
_cell.length_c   1.000
_cell.angle_alpha   90.00
_cell.angle_beta   90.00
_cell.angle_gamma   90.00
#
_symmetry.space_group_name_H-M   'P 1'
#
loop_
_entity.id
_entity.type
_entity.pdbx_description
1 polymer ?
#
loop_
_entity_poly.entity_id
_entity_poly.type
_entity_poly.pdbx_seq_one_letter_code
_entity_poly.pdbx_strand_id
1 'polypeptide(L)'
;MAAAALRAQLNAHITGMYTDGVVDEDTFEELRDDGTAVEVSRLFIYDASKIIDDIDILMEEPEVDFDEVEALTQHLMRCTSRSQLNAHIAGMYTEGVVDEDTFEELWDQGTTSREEPEVDFDEVQALTQQLTRCTSR
;
A
#
# COMPACT_ATOMS: atom_id res chain seq x y z
N MET A 1 -18.54 12.26 27.16
CA MET A 1 -17.40 13.20 27.02
C MET A 1 -16.13 12.50 26.54
N ALA A 2 -15.72 11.36 27.12
CA ALA A 2 -14.51 10.63 26.67
C ALA A 2 -14.52 10.25 25.17
N ALA A 3 -15.63 9.72 24.64
CA ALA A 3 -15.72 9.35 23.23
C ALA A 3 -15.56 10.53 22.25
N ALA A 4 -16.07 11.72 22.61
CA ALA A 4 -15.92 12.92 21.79
C ALA A 4 -14.46 13.41 21.78
N ALA A 5 -13.79 13.35 22.93
CA ALA A 5 -12.36 13.67 23.03
C ALA A 5 -11.48 12.67 22.26
N LEU A 6 -11.83 11.39 22.25
CA LEU A 6 -11.14 10.37 21.46
C LEU A 6 -11.32 10.58 19.95
N ARG A 7 -12.55 10.88 19.51
CA ARG A 7 -12.82 11.23 18.10
C ARG A 7 -12.04 12.47 17.64
N ALA A 8 -12.00 13.51 18.48
CA ALA A 8 -11.24 14.72 18.18
C ALA A 8 -9.73 14.44 18.06
N GLN A 9 -9.17 13.58 18.93
CA GLN A 9 -7.77 13.17 18.85
C GLN A 9 -7.48 12.34 17.59
N LEU A 10 -8.35 11.39 17.24
CA LEU A 10 -8.20 10.58 16.03
C LEU A 10 -8.22 11.46 14.78
N ASN A 11 -9.19 12.37 14.67
CA ASN A 11 -9.28 13.27 13.51
C ASN A 11 -8.07 14.20 13.42
N ALA A 12 -7.59 14.74 14.55
CA ALA A 12 -6.40 15.58 14.56
C ALA A 12 -5.14 14.80 14.11
N HIS A 13 -5.03 13.52 14.48
CA HIS A 13 -3.94 12.66 14.05
C HIS A 13 -4.00 12.39 12.54
N ILE A 14 -5.17 12.04 12.02
CA ILE A 14 -5.39 11.79 10.59
C ILE A 14 -5.08 13.05 9.76
N THR A 15 -5.53 14.23 10.18
CA THR A 15 -5.19 15.51 9.51
C THR A 15 -3.67 15.77 9.51
N GLY A 16 -2.96 15.35 10.57
CA GLY A 16 -1.50 15.39 10.60
C GLY A 16 -0.89 14.50 9.51
N MET A 17 -1.40 13.27 9.34
CA MET A 17 -0.92 12.33 8.32
C MET A 17 -1.10 12.87 6.88
N TYR A 18 -2.19 13.59 6.62
CA TYR A 18 -2.40 14.27 5.33
C TYR A 18 -1.37 15.39 5.12
N THR A 19 -1.16 16.21 6.15
CA THR A 19 -0.21 17.35 6.10
C THR A 19 1.22 16.88 5.87
N ASP A 20 1.59 15.76 6.49
CA ASP A 20 2.92 15.16 6.37
C ASP A 20 3.10 14.35 5.06
N GLY A 21 2.03 14.19 4.27
CA GLY A 21 2.05 13.42 3.01
C GLY A 21 2.23 11.92 3.21
N VAL A 22 1.97 11.41 4.43
CA VAL A 22 2.06 9.97 4.74
C VAL A 22 0.96 9.20 4.05
N VAL A 23 -0.20 9.84 3.89
CA VAL A 23 -1.38 9.29 3.22
C VAL A 23 -2.01 10.37 2.38
N ASP A 24 -2.44 10.01 1.17
CA ASP A 24 -3.24 10.88 0.31
C ASP A 24 -4.63 11.11 0.91
N GLU A 25 -5.01 12.38 1.09
CA GLU A 25 -6.26 12.77 1.74
C GLU A 25 -7.47 12.24 0.97
N ASP A 26 -7.51 12.45 -0.34
CA ASP A 26 -8.66 12.06 -1.18
C ASP A 26 -8.88 10.54 -1.14
N THR A 27 -7.81 9.75 -1.32
CA THR A 27 -7.87 8.29 -1.29
C THR A 27 -8.30 7.75 0.08
N PHE A 28 -7.77 8.31 1.17
CA PHE A 28 -8.05 7.78 2.51
C PHE A 28 -9.43 8.20 3.02
N GLU A 29 -9.93 9.36 2.61
CA GLU A 29 -11.30 9.79 2.88
C GLU A 29 -12.31 8.90 2.14
N GLU A 30 -12.07 8.53 0.88
CA GLU A 30 -12.89 7.56 0.13
C GLU A 30 -12.95 6.20 0.86
N LEU A 31 -11.79 5.67 1.25
CA LEU A 31 -11.67 4.46 2.08
C LEU A 31 -12.43 4.56 3.42
N ARG A 32 -12.44 5.74 4.04
CA ARG A 32 -13.11 5.96 5.33
C ARG A 32 -14.62 6.03 5.18
N ASP A 33 -15.09 6.70 4.14
CA ASP A 33 -16.51 6.83 3.81
C ASP A 33 -17.11 5.49 3.40
N ASP A 34 -16.36 4.67 2.66
CA ASP A 34 -16.73 3.29 2.30
C ASP A 34 -16.67 2.33 3.50
N GLY A 35 -16.06 2.73 4.61
CA GLY A 35 -15.88 1.90 5.81
C GLY A 35 -14.84 0.79 5.67
N THR A 36 -14.02 0.83 4.60
CA THR A 36 -13.05 -0.21 4.23
C THR A 36 -11.62 0.13 4.65
N ALA A 37 -11.37 1.38 5.10
CA ALA A 37 -10.06 1.88 5.51
C ALA A 37 -9.29 0.95 6.44
N VAL A 38 -9.96 0.33 7.43
CA VAL A 38 -9.32 -0.57 8.39
C VAL A 38 -8.83 -1.86 7.73
N GLU A 39 -9.65 -2.44 6.86
CA GLU A 39 -9.40 -3.73 6.24
C GLU A 39 -8.31 -3.62 5.16
N VAL A 40 -8.41 -2.57 4.33
CA VAL A 40 -7.39 -2.22 3.34
C VAL A 40 -6.05 -1.88 4.01
N SER A 41 -6.06 -1.13 5.11
CA SER A 41 -4.83 -0.82 5.86
C SER A 41 -4.16 -2.07 6.41
N ARG A 42 -4.93 -3.03 6.94
CA ARG A 42 -4.39 -4.29 7.46
C ARG A 42 -3.75 -5.13 6.37
N LEU A 43 -4.40 -5.25 5.22
CA LEU A 43 -3.86 -6.00 4.09
C LEU A 43 -2.59 -5.34 3.57
N PHE A 44 -2.61 -4.01 3.37
CA PHE A 44 -1.43 -3.26 2.95
C PHE A 44 -0.24 -3.49 3.89
N ILE A 45 -0.46 -3.38 5.21
CA ILE A 45 0.60 -3.59 6.20
C ILE A 45 1.14 -5.03 6.12
N TYR A 46 0.26 -6.03 6.00
CA TYR A 46 0.67 -7.42 5.91
C TYR A 46 1.51 -7.70 4.67
N ASP A 47 1.02 -7.33 3.48
CA ASP A 47 1.73 -7.56 2.22
C ASP A 47 3.03 -6.77 2.15
N ALA A 48 3.00 -5.49 2.55
CA ALA A 48 4.19 -4.64 2.57
C ALA A 48 5.26 -5.19 3.53
N SER A 49 4.86 -5.66 4.72
CA SER A 49 5.82 -6.22 5.69
C SER A 49 6.54 -7.44 5.12
N LYS A 50 5.81 -8.34 4.46
CA LYS A 50 6.40 -9.53 3.86
C LYS A 50 7.38 -9.20 2.74
N ILE A 51 7.01 -8.25 1.86
CA ILE A 51 7.89 -7.82 0.76
C ILE A 51 9.15 -7.14 1.30
N ILE A 52 9.02 -6.32 2.34
CA ILE A 52 10.17 -5.66 2.99
C ILE A 52 11.09 -6.71 3.63
N ASP A 53 10.55 -7.71 4.31
CA ASP A 53 11.33 -8.81 4.89
C ASP A 53 12.10 -9.59 3.79
N ASP A 54 11.45 -9.87 2.65
CA ASP A 54 12.10 -10.54 1.51
C ASP A 54 13.24 -9.68 0.91
N ILE A 55 13.06 -8.36 0.82
CA ILE A 55 14.11 -7.42 0.40
C ILE A 55 15.27 -7.41 1.41
N ASP A 56 14.98 -7.37 2.71
CA ASP A 56 16.00 -7.34 3.76
C ASP A 56 16.89 -8.59 3.69
N ILE A 57 16.28 -9.78 3.54
CA ILE A 57 16.99 -11.04 3.36
C ILE A 57 17.91 -11.01 2.13
N LEU A 58 17.41 -10.54 0.98
CA LEU A 58 18.22 -10.46 -0.24
C LEU A 58 19.38 -9.47 -0.12
N MET A 59 19.18 -8.36 0.59
CA MET A 59 20.20 -7.34 0.81
C MET A 59 21.29 -7.80 1.79
N GLU A 60 21.03 -8.82 2.61
CA GLU A 60 22.03 -9.45 3.50
C GLU A 60 22.89 -10.51 2.79
N GLU A 61 22.57 -10.89 1.55
CA GLU A 61 23.34 -11.88 0.80
C GLU A 61 24.74 -11.35 0.41
N PRO A 62 25.77 -12.22 0.35
CA PRO A 62 27.14 -11.81 0.02
C PRO A 62 27.29 -11.28 -1.42
N GLU A 63 26.40 -11.68 -2.33
CA GLU A 63 26.27 -11.17 -3.68
C GLU A 63 24.79 -10.86 -3.92
N VAL A 64 24.43 -9.57 -3.92
CA VAL A 64 23.04 -9.12 -4.01
C VAL A 64 22.54 -9.19 -5.46
N ASP A 65 21.42 -9.87 -5.68
CA ASP A 65 20.68 -9.80 -6.94
C ASP A 65 19.82 -8.54 -6.97
N PHE A 66 20.33 -7.49 -7.60
CA PHE A 66 19.63 -6.21 -7.70
C PHE A 66 18.40 -6.26 -8.61
N ASP A 67 18.33 -7.19 -9.56
CA ASP A 67 17.16 -7.33 -10.42
C ASP A 67 15.99 -7.90 -9.60
N GLU A 68 16.27 -8.83 -8.67
CA GLU A 68 15.27 -9.38 -7.76
C GLU A 68 14.82 -8.35 -6.70
N VAL A 69 15.75 -7.57 -6.13
CA VAL A 69 15.41 -6.46 -5.22
C VAL A 69 14.57 -5.39 -5.91
N GLU A 70 14.87 -5.09 -7.17
CA GLU A 70 14.08 -4.15 -7.97
C GLU A 70 12.66 -4.70 -8.20
N ALA A 71 12.52 -5.98 -8.56
CA ALA A 71 11.22 -6.61 -8.75
C ALA A 71 10.36 -6.58 -7.48
N LEU A 72 10.96 -6.83 -6.31
CA LEU A 72 10.26 -6.74 -5.02
C LEU A 72 9.88 -5.30 -4.68
N THR A 73 10.75 -4.33 -4.96
CA THR A 73 10.45 -2.90 -4.75
C THR A 73 9.31 -2.44 -5.65
N GLN A 74 9.27 -2.91 -6.90
CA GLN A 74 8.15 -2.69 -7.81
C GLN A 74 6.86 -3.33 -7.28
N HIS A 75 6.94 -4.54 -6.71
CA HIS A 75 5.79 -5.17 -6.06
C HIS A 75 5.28 -4.34 -4.87
N LEU A 76 6.17 -3.81 -4.04
CA LEU A 76 5.80 -2.93 -2.92
C LEU A 76 5.06 -1.66 -3.40
N MET A 77 5.53 -1.03 -4.48
CA MET A 77 4.84 0.11 -5.10
C MET A 77 3.48 -0.30 -5.69
N ARG A 78 3.34 -1.53 -6.19
CA ARG A 78 2.05 -2.06 -6.64
C ARG A 78 1.11 -2.33 -5.48
N CYS A 79 1.59 -2.71 -4.30
CA CYS A 79 0.76 -2.90 -3.11
C CYS A 79 0.04 -1.61 -2.70
N THR A 80 0.67 -0.43 -2.80
CA THR A 80 0.02 0.86 -2.50
C THR A 80 -1.10 1.19 -3.49
N SER A 81 -0.94 0.78 -4.76
CA SER A 81 -1.96 0.96 -5.80
C SER A 81 -3.07 -0.11 -5.73
N ARG A 82 -2.72 -1.35 -5.36
CA ARG A 82 -3.66 -2.46 -5.15
C ARG A 82 -4.57 -2.19 -3.97
N SER A 83 -4.08 -1.56 -2.89
CA SER A 83 -4.96 -1.14 -1.79
C SER A 83 -6.09 -0.21 -2.26
N GLN A 84 -5.86 0.65 -3.26
CA GLN A 84 -6.90 1.51 -3.83
C GLN A 84 -7.93 0.71 -4.68
N LEU A 85 -7.47 -0.30 -5.42
CA LEU A 85 -8.37 -1.16 -6.19
C LEU A 85 -9.23 -2.04 -5.26
N ASN A 86 -8.60 -2.56 -4.21
CA ASN A 86 -9.25 -3.33 -3.18
C ASN A 86 -10.25 -2.47 -2.39
N ALA A 87 -9.96 -1.17 -2.17
CA ALA A 87 -10.92 -0.20 -1.65
C ALA A 87 -12.21 -0.17 -2.48
N HIS A 88 -12.05 -0.01 -3.80
CA HIS A 88 -13.16 0.08 -4.73
C HIS A 88 -14.01 -1.21 -4.77
N ILE A 89 -13.35 -2.38 -4.79
CA ILE A 89 -14.02 -3.69 -4.75
C ILE A 89 -14.77 -3.89 -3.43
N ALA A 90 -14.16 -3.50 -2.30
CA ALA A 90 -14.83 -3.56 -0.99
C ALA A 90 -16.01 -2.58 -0.90
N GLY A 91 -15.89 -1.38 -1.47
CA GLY A 91 -17.01 -0.45 -1.64
C GLY A 91 -18.19 -1.11 -2.36
N MET A 92 -17.94 -1.74 -3.52
CA MET A 92 -18.97 -2.49 -4.27
C MET A 92 -19.64 -3.59 -3.43
N TYR A 93 -18.91 -4.30 -2.58
CA TYR A 93 -19.49 -5.32 -1.69
C TYR A 93 -20.37 -4.70 -0.59
N THR A 94 -19.89 -3.62 0.05
CA THR A 94 -20.64 -2.92 1.10
C THR A 94 -21.93 -2.27 0.60
N GLU A 95 -21.95 -1.80 -0.66
CA GLU A 95 -23.13 -1.28 -1.33
C GLU A 95 -24.09 -2.37 -1.83
N GLY A 96 -23.72 -3.65 -1.69
CA GLY A 96 -24.49 -4.79 -2.15
C GLY A 96 -24.53 -4.92 -3.68
N VAL A 97 -23.54 -4.34 -4.37
CA VAL A 97 -23.39 -4.39 -5.83
C VAL A 97 -22.83 -5.75 -6.28
N VAL A 98 -21.99 -6.38 -5.44
CA VAL A 98 -21.44 -7.73 -5.64
C VAL A 98 -21.74 -8.61 -4.44
N ASP A 99 -21.97 -9.90 -4.68
CA ASP A 99 -22.07 -10.91 -3.62
C ASP A 99 -20.68 -11.32 -3.09
N GLU A 100 -20.66 -12.05 -1.98
CA GLU A 100 -19.44 -12.43 -1.27
C GLU A 100 -18.51 -13.32 -2.11
N ASP A 101 -19.07 -14.23 -2.91
CA ASP A 101 -18.30 -15.09 -3.82
C ASP A 101 -17.64 -14.24 -4.94
N THR A 102 -18.39 -13.28 -5.50
CA THR A 102 -17.89 -12.35 -6.51
C THR A 102 -16.86 -11.36 -5.92
N PHE A 103 -17.05 -10.95 -4.66
CA PHE A 103 -16.08 -10.14 -3.94
C PHE A 103 -14.77 -10.90 -3.76
N GLU A 104 -14.80 -12.14 -3.25
CA GLU A 104 -13.59 -12.95 -3.10
C GLU A 104 -12.89 -13.20 -4.44
N GLU A 105 -13.64 -13.46 -5.51
CA GLU A 105 -13.08 -13.66 -6.85
C GLU A 105 -12.44 -12.38 -7.41
N LEU A 106 -13.12 -11.24 -7.32
CA LEU A 106 -12.59 -9.95 -7.78
C LEU A 106 -11.44 -9.45 -6.90
N TRP A 107 -11.46 -9.76 -5.61
CA TRP A 107 -10.39 -9.46 -4.67
C TRP A 107 -9.11 -10.22 -5.03
N ASP A 108 -9.22 -11.50 -5.38
CA ASP A 108 -8.11 -12.30 -5.89
C ASP A 108 -7.66 -11.85 -7.29
N GLN A 109 -8.58 -11.45 -8.18
CA GLN A 109 -8.25 -10.99 -9.54
C GLN A 109 -7.66 -9.56 -9.59
N GLY A 110 -8.07 -8.68 -8.68
CA GLY A 110 -7.55 -7.32 -8.50
C GLY A 110 -6.07 -7.31 -8.09
N THR A 111 -5.57 -8.43 -7.56
CA THR A 111 -4.14 -8.66 -7.33
C THR A 111 -3.33 -8.87 -8.62
N THR A 112 -4.00 -9.24 -9.72
CA THR A 112 -3.37 -9.76 -10.94
C THR A 112 -3.53 -8.83 -12.16
N SER A 113 -4.51 -7.91 -12.19
CA SER A 113 -5.06 -7.45 -13.49
C SER A 113 -5.09 -5.94 -13.81
N ARG A 114 -4.62 -5.00 -12.96
CA ARG A 114 -4.68 -3.57 -13.31
C ARG A 114 -3.45 -3.12 -14.12
N GLU A 115 -3.70 -2.52 -15.28
CA GLU A 115 -2.69 -1.94 -16.17
C GLU A 115 -1.65 -1.15 -15.37
N GLU A 116 -0.40 -1.54 -15.61
CA GLU A 116 0.78 -1.07 -14.91
C GLU A 116 0.87 0.45 -14.99
N PRO A 117 1.03 1.19 -13.87
CA PRO A 117 1.47 2.57 -13.98
C PRO A 117 2.82 2.57 -14.71
N GLU A 118 2.99 3.41 -15.75
CA GLU A 118 4.30 3.64 -16.36
C GLU A 118 5.23 4.18 -15.26
N VAL A 119 6.05 3.29 -14.73
CA VAL A 119 7.05 3.61 -13.73
C VAL A 119 8.14 4.45 -14.41
N ASP A 120 8.46 5.61 -13.85
CA ASP A 120 9.65 6.36 -14.27
C ASP A 120 10.89 5.59 -13.78
N PHE A 121 11.43 4.77 -14.67
CA PHE A 121 12.57 3.90 -14.40
C PHE A 121 13.83 4.68 -13.99
N ASP A 122 13.93 5.97 -14.36
CA ASP A 122 15.06 6.82 -13.94
C ASP A 122 14.96 7.17 -12.44
N GLU A 123 13.74 7.32 -11.90
CA GLU A 123 13.51 7.63 -10.49
C GLU A 123 13.73 6.42 -9.58
N VAL A 124 13.26 5.23 -9.99
CA VAL A 124 13.50 3.98 -9.27
C VAL A 124 14.98 3.66 -9.21
N GLN A 125 15.68 3.79 -10.34
CA GLN A 125 17.12 3.56 -10.40
C GLN A 125 17.90 4.56 -9.51
N ALA A 126 17.45 5.83 -9.44
CA ALA A 126 18.04 6.83 -8.58
C ALA A 126 17.86 6.51 -7.08
N LEU A 127 16.70 5.98 -6.69
CA LEU A 127 16.43 5.56 -5.31
C LEU A 127 17.27 4.33 -4.93
N THR A 128 17.38 3.33 -5.80
CA THR A 128 18.23 2.15 -5.60
C THR A 128 19.69 2.56 -5.42
N GLN A 129 20.22 3.46 -6.27
CA GLN A 129 21.59 3.96 -6.13
C GLN A 129 21.83 4.80 -4.86
N GLN A 130 20.82 5.54 -4.39
CA GLN A 130 20.90 6.26 -3.12
C GLN A 130 20.99 5.30 -1.94
N LEU A 131 20.20 4.22 -1.95
CA LEU A 131 20.26 3.16 -0.94
C LEU A 131 21.63 2.46 -0.95
N THR A 132 22.20 2.15 -2.12
CA THR A 132 23.56 1.57 -2.24
C THR A 132 24.65 2.48 -1.65
N ARG A 133 24.50 3.81 -1.79
CA ARG A 133 25.44 4.79 -1.22
C ARG A 133 25.32 4.92 0.30
N CYS A 134 24.14 4.65 0.85
CA CYS A 134 23.91 4.67 2.29
C CYS A 134 24.45 3.42 3.00
N THR A 135 24.47 2.27 2.32
CA THR A 135 25.00 1.00 2.87
C THR A 135 26.52 0.83 2.74
N SER A 136 27.18 1.69 1.94
CA SER A 136 28.65 1.65 1.72
C SER A 136 29.47 2.51 2.70
N ARG A 137 28.90 2.93 3.84
CA ARG A 137 29.57 3.74 4.87
C ARG A 137 29.70 2.99 6.19
#